data_AF-A0A7C0UL37-F1
#
_entry.id   AF-A0A7C0UL37-F1
#
_cell.length_a   1.000
_cell.length_b   1.000
_cell.length_c   1.000
_cell.angle_alpha   90.00
_cell.angle_beta   90.00
_cell.angle_gamma   90.00
#
_symmetry.space_group_name_H-M   'P 1'
#
loop_
_entity.id
_entity.type
_entity.pdbx_description
1 polymer ?
#
loop_
_entity_poly.entity_id
_entity_poly.type
_entity_poly.pdbx_seq_one_letter_code
_entity_poly.pdbx_strand_id
1 'polypeptide(L)' 'MKTMPKSTKEEKYRWIKPILEDGITIKNMVNVCPFSERSLKYWLADYRKRGINGLENKSTRPKSNP' A
#
# COMPACT_ATOMS: atom_id res chain seq x y z
N MET A 1 18.78 9.03 8.58
CA MET A 1 18.25 7.97 9.48
C MET A 1 17.21 7.16 8.70
N LYS A 2 17.53 5.95 8.23
CA LYS A 2 16.56 5.09 7.51
C LYS A 2 15.60 4.48 8.53
N THR A 3 14.50 5.16 8.81
CA THR A 3 13.44 4.60 9.68
C THR A 3 12.78 3.45 8.93
N MET A 4 13.04 2.21 9.37
CA MET A 4 12.26 1.06 8.92
C MET A 4 10.77 1.35 9.17
N PRO A 5 9.87 1.08 8.20
CA PRO A 5 8.45 1.20 8.42
C PRO A 5 8.07 0.26 9.58
N LYS A 6 7.38 0.78 10.60
CA LYS A 6 7.02 0.01 11.79
C LYS A 6 5.87 -0.95 11.52
N SER A 7 5.17 -0.74 10.41
CA SER A 7 4.01 -1.53 9.99
C SER A 7 3.85 -1.53 8.48
N THR A 8 3.31 -2.62 7.94
CA THR A 8 3.03 -2.75 6.50
C THR A 8 2.08 -1.65 5.99
N LYS A 9 1.20 -1.10 6.86
CA LYS A 9 0.32 0.02 6.47
C LYS A 9 1.11 1.29 6.16
N GLU A 10 2.18 1.56 6.91
CA GLU A 10 3.04 2.73 6.70
C GLU A 10 3.87 2.58 5.42
N GLU A 11 4.35 1.36 5.15
CA GLU A 11 5.06 1.06 3.91
C GLU A 11 4.17 1.30 2.69
N LYS A 12 2.97 0.74 2.68
CA LYS A 12 2.00 0.95 1.59
C LYS A 12 1.64 2.43 1.44
N TYR A 13 1.44 3.13 2.56
CA TYR A 13 1.13 4.55 2.55
C TYR A 13 2.26 5.36 1.90
N ARG A 14 3.53 5.07 2.23
CA ARG A 14 4.70 5.73 1.62
C ARG A 14 4.71 5.61 0.10
N TRP A 15 4.25 4.49 -0.48
CA TRP A 15 4.19 4.30 -1.93
C TRP A 15 3.02 5.01 -2.60
N ILE A 16 1.88 5.14 -1.93
CA ILE A 16 0.71 5.83 -2.50
C ILE A 16 0.69 7.33 -2.21
N LYS A 17 1.40 7.78 -1.18
CA LYS A 17 1.42 9.19 -0.76
C LYS A 17 1.84 10.14 -1.90
N PRO A 18 2.91 9.87 -2.69
CA PRO A 18 3.27 10.74 -3.81
C PRO A 18 2.23 10.73 -4.95
N ILE A 19 1.44 9.67 -5.07
CA ILE A 19 0.33 9.61 -6.06
C ILE A 19 -0.84 10.48 -5.60
N LEU A 20 -1.04 10.63 -4.28
CA LEU A 20 -2.12 11.40 -3.69
C LEU A 20 -1.79 12.90 -3.56
N GLU A 21 -0.56 13.23 -3.18
CA GLU A 21 -0.14 14.59 -2.84
C GLU A 21 0.70 15.24 -3.95
N ASP A 22 1.64 14.50 -4.55
CA ASP A 22 2.61 15.04 -5.50
C ASP A 22 2.18 14.84 -6.97
N GLY A 23 0.98 14.31 -7.22
CA GLY A 23 0.43 14.09 -8.55
C GLY A 23 1.19 13.05 -9.40
N ILE A 24 2.00 12.20 -8.79
CA ILE A 24 2.77 11.16 -9.51
C ILE A 24 1.81 10.13 -10.11
N THR A 25 2.01 9.77 -11.37
CA THR A 25 1.19 8.73 -12.01
C THR A 25 1.53 7.35 -11.47
N ILE A 26 0.53 6.45 -11.44
CA ILE A 26 0.74 5.05 -11.04
C ILE A 26 1.81 4.40 -11.95
N LYS A 27 1.81 4.70 -13.25
CA LYS A 27 2.80 4.18 -14.21
C LYS A 27 4.24 4.52 -13.79
N ASN A 28 4.50 5.76 -13.39
CA ASN A 28 5.83 6.16 -12.91
C ASN A 28 6.18 5.48 -11.60
N MET A 29 5.21 5.33 -10.69
CA MET A 29 5.45 4.67 -9.41
C MET A 29 5.84 3.20 -9.59
N VAL A 30 5.25 2.48 -10.53
CA VAL A 30 5.59 1.06 -10.82
C VAL A 30 7.05 0.87 -11.23
N ASN A 31 7.69 1.88 -11.83
CA ASN A 31 9.10 1.80 -12.21
C ASN A 31 10.07 1.90 -11.02
N VAL A 32 9.62 2.41 -9.88
CA VAL A 32 10.46 2.65 -8.67
C VAL A 32 10.06 1.74 -7.51
N CYS A 33 8.78 1.38 -7.46
CA CYS A 33 8.16 0.57 -6.43
C CYS A 33 8.42 -0.93 -6.67
N PRO A 34 8.70 -1.73 -5.64
CA PRO A 34 8.86 -3.18 -5.78
C PRO A 34 7.53 -3.92 -6.00
N PHE A 35 6.40 -3.21 -6.11
CA PHE A 35 5.06 -3.77 -6.23
C PHE A 35 4.42 -3.48 -7.60
N SER A 36 3.48 -4.33 -8.00
CA SER A 36 2.78 -4.22 -9.27
C SER A 36 1.80 -3.04 -9.34
N GLU A 37 1.49 -2.59 -10.57
CA GLU A 37 0.47 -1.57 -10.83
C GLU A 37 -0.88 -1.90 -10.18
N ARG A 38 -1.25 -3.18 -10.23
CA ARG A 38 -2.49 -3.70 -9.62
C ARG A 38 -2.50 -3.48 -8.12
N SER A 39 -1.38 -3.70 -7.44
CA SER A 39 -1.26 -3.50 -5.99
C SER A 39 -1.47 -2.04 -5.61
N LEU A 40 -0.84 -1.12 -6.34
CA LEU A 40 -1.02 0.32 -6.13
C LEU A 40 -2.46 0.77 -6.35
N LYS A 41 -3.12 0.27 -7.41
CA LYS A 41 -4.55 0.54 -7.66
C LYS A 41 -5.44 0.06 -6.51
N TYR A 42 -5.21 -1.15 -5.98
CA TYR A 42 -5.96 -1.65 -4.84
C TYR A 42 -5.74 -0.81 -3.58
N TRP A 43 -4.49 -0.46 -3.27
CA TRP A 43 -4.18 0.38 -2.11
C TRP A 43 -4.82 1.75 -2.20
N LEU A 44 -4.77 2.40 -3.36
CA LEU A 44 -5.45 3.68 -3.59
C LEU A 44 -6.98 3.55 -3.42
N ALA A 45 -7.58 2.51 -3.99
CA ALA A 45 -9.02 2.26 -3.84
C ALA A 45 -9.42 2.01 -2.39
N ASP A 46 -8.65 1.20 -1.66
CA ASP A 46 -8.88 0.90 -0.25
C ASP A 46 -8.65 2.12 0.64
N TYR A 47 -7.61 2.91 0.36
CA TYR A 47 -7.33 4.16 1.06
C TYR A 47 -8.46 5.18 0.88
N ARG A 48 -8.99 5.32 -0.34
CA ARG A 48 -10.14 6.21 -0.60
C ARG A 48 -11.40 5.78 0.14
N LYS A 49 -11.59 4.48 0.37
CA LYS A 49 -12.78 3.94 1.06
C LYS A 49 -12.66 3.94 2.58
N ARG A 50 -11.48 3.66 3.11
CA ARG A 50 -11.27 3.33 4.54
C ARG A 50 -10.10 4.09 5.18
N GLY A 51 -9.52 5.05 4.47
CA GLY A 51 -8.31 5.76 4.89
C GLY A 51 -7.13 4.82 5.11
N ILE A 52 -6.27 5.17 6.07
CA ILE A 52 -5.08 4.39 6.38
C ILE A 52 -5.38 2.95 6.86
N ASN A 53 -6.56 2.73 7.46
CA ASN A 53 -7.03 1.40 7.88
C ASN A 53 -7.29 0.48 6.67
N GLY A 54 -7.55 1.05 5.49
CA GLY A 54 -7.68 0.28 4.26
C GLY A 54 -6.40 -0.43 3.81
N LEU A 55 -5.23 0.07 4.23
CA LEU A 55 -3.92 -0.46 3.85
C LEU A 55 -3.44 -1.60 4.75
N GLU A 56 -4.17 -1.90 5.81
CA GLU A 56 -3.83 -3.01 6.70
C GLU A 56 -3.90 -4.36 5.96
N ASN A 57 -2.97 -5.26 6.27
CA ASN A 57 -3.01 -6.61 5.71
C ASN A 57 -4.21 -7.35 6.30
N LYS A 58 -5.12 -7.78 5.42
CA LYS A 58 -6.14 -8.75 5.81
C LYS A 58 -5.44 -10.09 5.98
N SER A 59 -5.36 -10.57 7.22
CA SER A 59 -4.80 -11.88 7.52
C SER A 59 -5.58 -12.96 6.76
N THR A 60 -4.92 -13.64 5.83
CA THR A 60 -5.43 -14.87 5.19
C THR A 60 -4.87 -16.09 5.92
N ARG A 61 -4.80 -16.05 7.26
CA ARG A 61 -4.33 -17.21 8.02
C ARG A 61 -5.16 -18.42 7.58
N PRO A 62 -4.53 -19.48 7.05
CA PRO A 62 -5.26 -20.69 6.72
C PRO A 62 -5.92 -21.16 8.00
N LYS A 63 -7.22 -21.44 7.92
CA LYS A 63 -7.98 -21.94 9.07
C LYS A 63 -7.32 -23.26 9.47
N SER A 64 -6.67 -23.27 10.63
CA SER A 64 -6.09 -24.47 11.20
C SER A 64 -7.27 -25.34 11.62
N ASN A 65 -7.66 -26.31 10.78
CA ASN A 65 -8.58 -27.35 11.19
C ASN A 65 -7.73 -28.50 11.76
N PRO A 66 -8.01 -29.00 12.98
CA PRO A 66 -7.42 -30.25 13.44
C PRO A 66 -7.86 -31.44 12.57
#